data_AF-A0A920WP55-F1
#
_entry.id   AF-A0A920WP55-F1
#
_cell.length_a   1.000
_cell.length_b   1.000
_cell.length_c   1.000
_cell.angle_alpha   90.00
_cell.angle_beta   90.00
_cell.angle_gamma   90.00
#
_symmetry.space_group_name_H-M   'P 1'
#
loop_
_entity.id
_entity.type
_entity.pdbx_description
1 polymer ?
#
loop_
_entity_poly.entity_id
_entity_poly.type
_entity_poly.pdbx_seq_one_letter_code
_entity_poly.pdbx_strand_id
1 'polypeptide(L)'
;MVGVSAIGPGADPERSASILREWGITGFSHIADDGRVGLLFDVFGTPGMAVVTANGSVASRTGDPGPGGYDDLINAARAMDA
;
A
#
# COMPACT_ATOMS: atom_id res chain seq x y z
N MET A 1 -6.96 0.07 6.60
CA MET A 1 -6.05 -0.32 5.49
C MET A 1 -6.58 0.30 4.20
N VAL A 2 -5.72 0.59 3.24
CA VAL A 2 -6.11 1.01 1.88
C VAL A 2 -5.26 0.20 0.91
N GLY A 3 -5.88 -0.46 -0.06
CA GLY A 3 -5.17 -1.17 -1.12
C GLY A 3 -4.88 -0.24 -2.29
N VAL A 4 -3.68 -0.35 -2.87
CA VAL A 4 -3.26 0.47 -4.02
C VAL A 4 -2.84 -0.46 -5.14
N SER A 5 -3.39 -0.26 -6.33
CA SER A 5 -3.03 -1.02 -7.53
C SER A 5 -2.51 -0.05 -8.59
N ALA A 6 -1.25 -0.21 -8.98
CA ALA A 6 -0.68 0.54 -10.09
C ALA A 6 -1.41 0.18 -11.38
N ILE A 7 -2.03 1.18 -12.01
CA ILE A 7 -2.72 1.06 -13.29
C ILE A 7 -1.97 1.91 -14.32
N GLY A 8 -1.48 1.26 -15.38
CA GLY A 8 -0.78 1.95 -16.46
C GLY A 8 -1.73 2.74 -17.37
N PRO A 9 -1.20 3.58 -18.28
CA PRO A 9 -1.99 4.25 -19.29
C PRO A 9 -2.78 3.23 -20.13
N GLY A 10 -4.12 3.34 -20.13
CA GLY A 10 -5.01 2.41 -20.85
C GLY A 10 -5.33 1.12 -20.10
N ALA A 11 -4.91 0.97 -18.84
CA ALA A 11 -5.39 -0.10 -17.98
C ALA A 11 -6.88 0.10 -17.67
N ASP A 12 -7.63 -1.00 -17.66
CA ASP A 12 -9.05 -1.03 -17.29
C ASP A 12 -9.20 -1.10 -15.76
N PRO A 13 -9.71 -0.06 -15.08
CA PRO A 13 -9.92 -0.09 -13.63
C PRO A 13 -10.89 -1.19 -13.19
N GLU A 14 -11.83 -1.60 -14.05
CA GLU A 14 -12.78 -2.68 -13.74
C GLU A 14 -12.07 -4.03 -13.61
N ARG A 15 -10.94 -4.22 -14.28
CA ARG A 15 -10.12 -5.43 -14.14
C ARG A 15 -9.51 -5.55 -12.75
N SER A 16 -9.03 -4.45 -12.18
CA SER A 16 -8.55 -4.46 -10.79
C SER A 16 -9.71 -4.77 -9.83
N ALA A 17 -10.88 -4.16 -10.06
CA ALA A 17 -12.07 -4.42 -9.25
C ALA A 17 -12.59 -5.87 -9.37
N SER A 18 -12.47 -6.52 -10.54
CA SER A 18 -12.86 -7.92 -10.71
C SER A 18 -11.94 -8.87 -9.95
N ILE A 19 -10.62 -8.64 -9.99
CA ILE A 19 -9.62 -9.46 -9.26
C ILE A 19 -9.87 -9.37 -7.75
N LEU A 20 -10.11 -8.18 -7.22
CA LEU A 20 -10.39 -7.99 -5.79
C LEU A 20 -11.62 -8.78 -5.34
N ARG A 21 -12.69 -8.77 -6.15
CA ARG A 21 -13.90 -9.57 -5.90
C ARG A 21 -13.63 -11.06 -5.98
N GLU A 22 -12.90 -11.51 -6.99
CA GLU A 22 -12.53 -12.92 -7.18
C GLU A 22 -11.72 -13.45 -6.00
N TRP A 23 -10.76 -12.68 -5.50
CA TRP A 23 -9.91 -13.05 -4.37
C TRP A 23 -10.58 -12.84 -3.00
N GLY A 24 -11.82 -12.35 -2.98
CA GLY A 24 -12.56 -12.08 -1.74
C GLY A 24 -11.95 -10.96 -0.89
N ILE A 25 -11.11 -10.11 -1.48
CA ILE A 25 -10.50 -8.98 -0.79
C ILE A 25 -11.58 -7.92 -0.59
N THR A 26 -12.13 -7.89 0.61
CA THR A 26 -13.22 -7.00 1.03
C THR A 26 -12.92 -6.39 2.39
N GLY A 27 -13.63 -5.32 2.76
CA GLY A 27 -13.50 -4.69 4.09
C GLY A 27 -12.56 -3.50 4.17
N PHE A 28 -11.98 -3.05 3.06
CA PHE A 28 -11.25 -1.79 2.99
C PHE A 28 -11.32 -1.14 1.59
N SER A 29 -10.96 0.14 1.51
CA SER A 29 -10.96 0.90 0.26
C SER A 29 -9.81 0.50 -0.65
N HIS A 30 -10.05 0.49 -1.96
CA HIS A 30 -9.06 0.20 -3.00
C HIS A 30 -8.97 1.35 -3.99
N ILE A 31 -7.74 1.77 -4.29
CA ILE A 31 -7.42 2.86 -5.21
C ILE A 31 -6.71 2.28 -6.42
N ALA A 32 -7.21 2.63 -7.61
CA ALA A 32 -6.48 2.46 -8.85
C ALA A 32 -5.56 3.68 -9.03
N ASP A 33 -4.26 3.47 -8.89
CA ASP A 33 -3.24 4.52 -8.83
C ASP A 33 -2.46 4.60 -10.15
N ASP A 34 -2.27 5.80 -10.69
CA ASP A 34 -1.45 6.06 -11.88
C ASP A 34 0.06 6.07 -11.57
N GLY A 35 0.44 5.66 -10.36
CA GLY A 35 1.80 5.56 -9.83
C GLY A 35 2.17 6.71 -8.89
N ARG A 36 1.32 7.73 -8.74
CA ARG A 36 1.61 8.90 -7.90
C ARG A 36 1.49 8.60 -6.42
N VAL A 37 0.57 7.74 -6.00
CA VAL A 37 0.44 7.37 -4.59
C VAL A 37 1.69 6.63 -4.13
N GLY A 38 2.20 5.68 -4.92
CA GLY A 38 3.46 4.98 -4.60
C GLY A 38 4.63 5.95 -4.35
N LEU A 39 4.82 6.93 -5.24
CA LEU A 39 5.88 7.95 -5.11
C LEU A 39 5.74 8.80 -3.84
N LEU A 40 4.51 9.18 -3.47
CA LEU A 40 4.25 9.96 -2.26
C LEU A 40 4.57 9.22 -0.96
N PHE A 41 4.52 7.89 -1.00
CA PHE A 41 4.79 7.02 0.14
C PHE A 41 6.15 6.30 0.05
N ASP A 42 7.04 6.72 -0.86
CA ASP A 42 8.37 6.11 -1.07
C ASP A 42 8.29 4.60 -1.38
N VAL A 43 7.29 4.19 -2.16
CA VAL A 43 7.08 2.81 -2.63
C VAL A 43 7.26 2.76 -4.16
N PHE A 44 8.31 2.06 -4.61
CA PHE A 44 8.71 2.02 -6.04
C PHE A 44 8.47 0.67 -6.73
N GLY A 45 7.88 -0.30 -6.03
CA GLY A 45 7.63 -1.64 -6.58
C GLY A 45 6.56 -2.40 -5.82
N THR A 46 6.11 -3.51 -6.40
CA THR A 46 5.08 -4.39 -5.83
C THR A 46 5.65 -5.78 -5.52
N PRO A 47 5.31 -6.39 -4.37
CA PRO A 47 4.52 -5.81 -3.28
C PRO A 47 5.26 -4.67 -2.59
N GLY A 48 4.51 -3.75 -1.99
CA GLY A 48 5.05 -2.59 -1.26
C GLY A 48 4.03 -2.09 -0.25
N MET A 49 4.49 -1.47 0.83
CA MET A 49 3.63 -1.05 1.94
C MET A 49 4.13 0.26 2.53
N ALA A 50 3.19 1.03 3.08
CA ALA A 50 3.47 2.16 3.93
C ALA A 50 2.54 2.13 5.15
N VAL A 51 3.08 2.51 6.31
CA VAL A 51 2.34 2.73 7.54
C VAL A 51 2.35 4.22 7.84
N VAL A 52 1.17 4.77 8.06
CA VAL A 52 0.97 6.18 8.40
C VAL A 52 0.42 6.24 9.82
N THR A 53 1.06 7.00 10.70
CA THR A 53 0.59 7.21 12.07
C THR A 53 -0.50 8.29 12.14
N ALA A 54 -1.15 8.40 13.29
CA ALA A 54 -2.15 9.46 13.52
C ALA A 54 -1.55 10.87 13.47
N ASN A 55 -0.24 11.01 13.71
CA ASN A 55 0.48 12.29 13.64
C ASN A 55 1.03 12.56 12.22
N GLY A 56 0.85 11.64 11.29
CA GLY A 56 1.28 11.78 9.90
C GLY A 56 2.69 11.25 9.61
N SER A 57 3.37 10.61 10.55
CA SER A 57 4.65 9.95 10.27
C SER A 57 4.46 8.77 9.34
N VAL A 58 5.41 8.57 8.42
CA VAL A 58 5.34 7.54 7.38
C VAL A 58 6.59 6.67 7.43
N ALA A 59 6.41 5.36 7.57
CA ALA A 59 7.44 4.38 7.27
C ALA A 59 6.97 3.49 6.13
N SER A 60 7.83 3.23 5.16
CA SER A 60 7.51 2.42 3.98
C SER A 60 8.59 1.38 3.68
N ARG A 61 8.19 0.39 2.88
CA ARG A 61 9.09 -0.65 2.35
C ARG A 61 8.59 -1.10 0.98
N THR A 62 9.53 -1.27 0.06
CA THR A 62 9.31 -2.01 -1.19
C THR A 62 9.79 -3.47 -1.02
N GLY A 63 9.01 -4.42 -1.51
CA GLY A 63 9.25 -5.86 -1.38
C GLY A 63 8.40 -6.53 -0.31
N ASP A 64 8.41 -7.87 -0.30
CA ASP A 64 7.73 -8.69 0.70
C ASP A 64 8.34 -8.40 2.09
N PRO A 65 7.54 -8.02 3.10
CA PRO A 65 8.05 -7.78 4.45
C PRO A 65 8.62 -9.03 5.11
N GLY A 66 8.19 -10.22 4.68
CA GLY A 66 8.46 -11.47 5.37
C GLY A 66 7.78 -11.55 6.75
N PRO A 67 8.03 -12.64 7.50
CA PRO A 67 7.50 -12.79 8.86
C PRO A 67 7.99 -11.66 9.78
N GLY A 68 7.08 -11.03 10.51
CA GLY A 68 7.39 -9.94 11.45
C GLY A 68 7.62 -8.57 10.80
N GLY A 69 7.86 -8.49 9.49
CA GLY A 69 8.17 -7.21 8.82
C GLY A 69 7.03 -6.18 8.85
N TYR A 70 5.79 -6.62 9.06
CA TYR A 70 4.66 -5.71 9.29
C TYR A 70 4.76 -5.00 10.64
N ASP A 71 5.09 -5.73 11.71
CA ASP A 71 5.25 -5.17 13.05
C ASP A 71 6.47 -4.24 13.11
N ASP A 72 7.56 -4.63 12.45
CA ASP A 72 8.74 -3.78 12.29
C ASP A 72 8.40 -2.44 11.63
N LEU A 73 7.59 -2.47 10.56
CA LEU A 73 7.19 -1.27 9.84
C LEU A 73 6.27 -0.38 10.68
N ILE A 74 5.36 -0.98 11.45
CA ILE A 74 4.49 -0.26 12.40
C ILE A 74 5.33 0.40 13.50
N ASN A 75 6.29 -0.33 14.07
CA ASN A 75 7.17 0.19 15.12
C ASN A 75 8.09 1.29 14.59
N ALA A 76 8.60 1.17 13.35
CA ALA A 76 9.37 2.21 12.70
C ALA A 76 8.57 3.51 12.54
N ALA A 77 7.32 3.41 12.06
CA ALA A 77 6.45 4.58 11.93
C ALA A 77 6.16 5.24 13.30
N ARG A 78 5.89 4.43 14.34
CA ARG A 78 5.65 4.92 15.71
C ARG A 78 6.89 5.57 16.33
N ALA A 79 8.09 5.07 16.03
CA ALA A 79 9.33 5.64 16.53
C ALA A 79 9.62 7.05 15.96
N MET A 80 9.05 7.38 14.80
CA MET A 80 9.14 8.72 14.19
C MET A 80 8.21 9.75 14.85
N ASP A 81 7.19 9.31 15.59
CA ASP A 81 6.29 10.19 16.35
C ASP A 81 6.88 10.67 17.68
N ALA A 82 8.04 10.12 18.09
CA ALA A 82 8.65 10.31 19.41
C ALA A 82 9.54 11.57 19.51
#